data_AF-A0A538QDP0-F1
#
_entry.id   AF-A0A538QDP0-F1
#
_cell.length_a   1.000
_cell.length_b   1.000
_cell.length_c   1.000
_cell.angle_alpha   90.00
_cell.angle_beta   90.00
_cell.angle_gamma   90.00
#
_symmetry.space_group_name_H-M   'P 1'
#
loop_
_entity.id
_entity.type
_entity.pdbx_description
1 polymer ?
#
loop_
_entity_poly.entity_id
_entity_poly.type
_entity_poly.pdbx_seq_one_letter_code
_entity_poly.pdbx_strand_id
1 'polypeptide(L)'
;MRKTAHVFGIVTLEERPSFLHQFAPVFNAGTFLPLLKEIVRRARRRKVFLIIDNGPCHNVDEAGRRWFVENRDRIELFRFHPIRPS
;
A
#
# COMPACT_ATOMS: atom_id res chain seq x y z
N MET A 1 -1.99 5.23 -30.65
CA MET A 1 -2.76 5.23 -29.38
C MET A 1 -1.78 4.96 -28.23
N ARG A 2 -1.60 5.89 -27.27
CA ARG A 2 -0.67 5.71 -26.14
C ARG A 2 -1.30 4.75 -25.13
N LYS A 3 -0.67 3.59 -24.88
CA LYS A 3 -1.09 2.68 -23.82
C LYS A 3 -0.58 3.22 -22.49
N THR A 4 -1.48 3.59 -21.60
CA THR A 4 -1.16 3.97 -20.21
C THR A 4 -1.28 2.74 -19.33
N ALA A 5 -0.27 2.49 -18.49
CA ALA A 5 -0.31 1.43 -17.49
C ALA A 5 -0.36 2.05 -16.10
N HIS A 6 -1.19 1.48 -15.22
CA HIS A 6 -1.23 1.83 -13.81
C HIS A 6 -0.31 0.89 -13.04
N VAL A 7 0.65 1.44 -12.32
CA VAL A 7 1.65 0.68 -11.56
C VAL A 7 1.69 1.22 -10.14
N PHE A 8 1.43 0.35 -9.17
CA PHE A 8 1.81 0.62 -7.78
C PHE A 8 3.29 0.29 -7.61
N GLY A 9 4.03 1.16 -6.93
CA GLY A 9 5.44 0.99 -6.61
C GLY A 9 5.71 1.25 -5.14
N ILE A 10 6.57 0.44 -4.54
CA ILE A 10 6.95 0.53 -3.13
C ILE A 10 8.44 0.30 -3.01
N VAL A 11 9.10 1.14 -2.21
CA VAL A 11 10.50 1.00 -1.85
C VAL A 11 10.62 0.78 -0.34
N THR A 12 11.49 -0.13 0.08
CA THR A 12 11.79 -0.34 1.51
C THR A 12 12.95 0.56 1.97
N LEU A 13 12.92 0.96 3.24
CA LEU A 13 13.96 1.80 3.88
C LEU A 13 14.97 0.98 4.70
N GLU A 14 15.10 -0.32 4.40
CA GLU A 14 16.03 -1.23 5.08
C GLU A 14 17.47 -1.03 4.56
N GLU A 15 18.47 -1.56 5.29
CA GLU A 15 19.89 -1.51 4.87
C GLU A 15 20.13 -1.99 3.44
N ARG A 16 19.32 -2.96 2.99
CA ARG A 16 19.27 -3.42 1.61
C ARG A 16 17.88 -3.10 1.04
N PRO A 17 17.71 -1.94 0.38
CA PRO A 17 16.41 -1.53 -0.13
C PRO A 17 15.94 -2.51 -1.20
N SER A 18 14.63 -2.73 -1.23
CA SER A 18 13.96 -3.56 -2.21
C SER A 18 12.82 -2.79 -2.85
N PHE A 19 12.60 -3.06 -4.14
CA PHE A 19 11.50 -2.47 -4.90
C PHE A 19 10.46 -3.55 -5.23
N LEU A 20 9.22 -3.27 -4.86
CA LEU A 20 8.06 -4.05 -5.26
C LEU A 20 7.20 -3.20 -6.18
N HIS A 21 6.74 -3.79 -7.28
CA HIS A 21 5.74 -3.17 -8.13
C HIS A 21 4.64 -4.16 -8.49
N GLN A 22 3.47 -3.61 -8.80
CA GLN A 22 2.34 -4.38 -9.27
C GLN A 22 1.54 -3.55 -10.28
N PHE A 23 1.30 -4.12 -11.46
CA PHE A 23 0.38 -3.55 -12.43
C PHE A 23 -1.05 -3.72 -11.96
N ALA A 24 -1.87 -2.70 -12.18
CA ALA A 24 -3.30 -2.73 -11.92
C ALA A 24 -4.07 -2.25 -13.16
N PRO A 25 -5.29 -2.76 -13.40
CA PRO A 25 -6.12 -2.24 -14.48
C PRO A 25 -6.58 -0.80 -14.20
N VAL A 26 -6.82 -0.47 -12.93
CA VAL A 26 -7.25 0.85 -12.42
C VAL A 26 -6.66 1.08 -11.03
N PHE A 27 -6.74 2.31 -10.49
CA PHE A 27 -6.37 2.62 -9.11
C PHE A 27 -7.62 2.84 -8.24
N ASN A 28 -7.94 1.84 -7.41
CA ASN A 28 -9.02 1.90 -6.43
C ASN A 28 -8.77 0.94 -5.24
N ALA A 29 -9.67 0.96 -4.26
CA ALA A 29 -9.64 0.09 -3.08
C ALA A 29 -9.40 -1.40 -3.40
N GLY A 30 -10.15 -1.92 -4.38
CA GLY A 30 -10.10 -3.32 -4.79
C GLY A 30 -8.78 -3.74 -5.43
N THR A 31 -8.10 -2.82 -6.11
CA THR A 31 -6.75 -3.03 -6.67
C THR A 31 -5.62 -2.75 -5.68
N PHE A 32 -5.88 -1.96 -4.64
CA PHE A 32 -4.92 -1.64 -3.60
C PHE A 32 -4.75 -2.79 -2.58
N LEU A 33 -5.84 -3.45 -2.18
CA LEU A 33 -5.78 -4.54 -1.20
C LEU A 33 -4.86 -5.72 -1.62
N PRO A 34 -4.85 -6.19 -2.89
CA PRO A 34 -3.90 -7.21 -3.34
C PRO A 34 -2.44 -6.81 -3.15
N LEU A 35 -2.09 -5.56 -3.42
CA LEU A 35 -0.75 -5.03 -3.17
C LEU A 35 -0.40 -5.12 -1.69
N LEU A 36 -1.30 -4.69 -0.80
CA LEU A 36 -1.10 -4.76 0.65
C LEU A 36 -0.84 -6.20 1.14
N LYS A 37 -1.62 -7.16 0.63
CA LYS A 37 -1.44 -8.58 0.93
C LYS A 37 -0.07 -9.09 0.46
N GLU A 38 0.37 -8.68 -0.73
CA GLU A 38 1.68 -9.05 -1.27
C GLU A 38 2.84 -8.48 -0.44
N ILE A 39 2.75 -7.22 0.01
CA ILE A 39 3.74 -6.62 0.92
C ILE A 39 3.85 -7.44 2.20
N VAL A 40 2.72 -7.71 2.85
CA VAL A 40 2.67 -8.47 4.11
C VAL A 40 3.20 -9.89 3.93
N ARG A 41 2.90 -10.53 2.80
CA ARG A 41 3.45 -11.85 2.46
C ARG A 41 4.97 -11.82 2.33
N ARG A 42 5.53 -10.81 1.65
CA ARG A 42 7.00 -10.65 1.48
C ARG A 42 7.72 -10.27 2.75
N ALA A 43 7.09 -9.50 3.63
CA ALA A 43 7.66 -9.12 4.92
C ALA A 43 7.82 -10.31 5.88
N ARG A 44 7.24 -11.48 5.56
CA ARG A 44 7.29 -12.72 6.36
C ARG A 44 6.82 -12.46 7.80
N ARG A 45 7.75 -12.42 8.75
CA ARG A 45 7.52 -12.25 10.20
C ARG A 45 7.71 -10.81 10.68
N ARG A 46 8.11 -9.88 9.81
CA ARG A 46 8.31 -8.48 10.18
C ARG A 46 6.99 -7.71 10.04
N LYS A 47 6.69 -6.86 11.02
CA LYS A 47 5.60 -5.89 10.89
C LYS A 47 5.98 -4.82 9.86
N VAL A 48 5.04 -4.50 8.99
CA VAL A 48 5.19 -3.50 7.94
C VAL A 48 4.64 -2.17 8.42
N PHE A 49 5.43 -1.12 8.31
CA PHE A 49 4.98 0.26 8.50
C PHE A 49 4.99 0.93 7.12
N LEU A 50 3.80 1.10 6.54
CA LEU A 50 3.66 1.60 5.17
C LEU A 50 3.26 3.07 5.19
N ILE A 51 4.07 3.92 4.58
CA ILE A 51 3.81 5.36 4.45
C ILE A 51 3.16 5.60 3.08
N ILE A 52 2.00 6.28 3.07
CA ILE A 52 1.24 6.58 1.85
C ILE A 52 0.68 8.00 1.89
N ASP A 53 0.33 8.54 0.73
CA ASP A 53 -0.47 9.77 0.63
C ASP A 53 -1.96 9.51 0.92
N ASN A 54 -2.78 10.57 0.84
CA ASN A 54 -4.24 10.47 0.96
C ASN A 54 -4.96 10.26 -0.38
N GLY A 55 -4.29 9.65 -1.36
CA GLY A 55 -4.88 9.33 -2.66
C GLY A 55 -6.19 8.53 -2.50
N PRO A 56 -7.26 8.83 -3.26
CA PRO A 56 -8.54 8.16 -3.12
C PRO A 56 -8.47 6.63 -3.27
N CYS A 57 -7.55 6.11 -4.07
CA CYS A 57 -7.35 4.68 -4.25
C CYS A 57 -6.87 3.96 -2.98
N HIS A 58 -6.28 4.68 -2.03
CA HIS A 58 -5.84 4.14 -0.75
C HIS A 58 -6.99 4.01 0.26
N ASN A 59 -8.18 4.53 -0.03
CA ASN A 59 -9.35 4.33 0.82
C ASN A 59 -9.84 2.90 0.64
N VAL A 60 -9.65 2.07 1.66
CA VAL A 60 -10.11 0.68 1.62
C VAL A 60 -11.62 0.59 1.82
N ASP A 61 -12.22 -0.38 1.15
CA ASP A 61 -13.61 -0.77 1.35
C ASP A 61 -13.77 -1.61 2.63
N GLU A 62 -14.98 -2.13 2.87
CA GLU A 62 -15.26 -2.96 4.04
C GLU A 62 -14.40 -4.24 4.09
N ALA A 63 -14.09 -4.85 2.95
CA ALA A 63 -13.24 -6.02 2.89
C ALA A 63 -11.80 -5.68 3.29
N GLY A 64 -11.26 -4.56 2.78
CA GLY A 64 -9.95 -4.08 3.20
C GLY A 64 -9.90 -3.65 4.66
N ARG A 65 -10.96 -3.03 5.19
CA ARG A 65 -11.05 -2.67 6.61
C ARG A 65 -11.02 -3.91 7.51
N ARG A 66 -11.80 -4.95 7.19
CA ARG A 66 -11.76 -6.24 7.92
C ARG A 66 -10.38 -6.86 7.86
N TRP A 67 -9.78 -6.89 6.68
CA TRP A 67 -8.42 -7.42 6.50
C TRP A 67 -7.39 -6.68 7.37
N PHE A 68 -7.48 -5.35 7.49
CA PHE A 68 -6.60 -4.59 8.38
C PHE A 68 -6.76 -4.97 9.85
N VAL A 69 -7.99 -5.15 10.33
CA VAL A 69 -8.24 -5.57 11.71
C VAL A 69 -7.61 -6.94 11.99
N GLU A 70 -7.79 -7.89 11.08
CA GLU A 70 -7.22 -9.24 11.17
C GLU A 70 -5.68 -9.25 11.07
N ASN A 71 -5.08 -8.23 10.44
CA ASN A 71 -3.64 -8.16 10.17
C ASN A 71 -2.95 -7.00 10.89
N ARG A 72 -3.56 -6.44 11.95
CA ARG A 72 -3.06 -5.27 12.69
C ARG A 72 -1.65 -5.46 13.27
N ASP A 73 -1.29 -6.70 13.59
CA ASP A 73 0.04 -7.06 14.12
C ASP A 73 1.08 -7.22 13.01
N ARG A 74 0.65 -7.22 11.74
CA ARG A 74 1.50 -7.43 10.56
C ARG A 74 1.68 -6.19 9.71
N ILE A 75 0.72 -5.26 9.71
CA ILE A 75 0.80 -4.03 8.93
C ILE A 75 0.11 -2.86 9.63
N GLU A 76 0.70 -1.68 9.47
CA GLU A 76 0.16 -0.41 9.91
C GLU A 76 0.38 0.64 8.81
N LEU A 77 -0.66 1.45 8.54
CA LEU A 77 -0.60 2.51 7.53
C LEU A 77 -0.40 3.87 8.19
N PHE A 78 0.66 4.57 7.79
CA PHE A 78 0.88 5.97 8.11
C PHE A 78 0.52 6.84 6.92
N ARG A 79 -0.50 7.68 7.08
CA ARG A 79 -0.93 8.62 6.05
C ARG A 79 -0.24 9.96 6.26
N PHE A 80 0.39 10.47 5.22
CA PHE A 80 0.92 11.81 5.25
C PHE A 80 -0.25 12.79 5.26
N HIS A 81 -0.38 13.64 6.28
CA HIS A 81 -1.32 14.76 6.23
C HIS A 81 -0.86 15.75 5.16
N PRO A 82 -1.77 16.35 4.37
CA PRO A 82 -1.39 17.45 3.49
C PRO A 82 -0.70 18.52 4.34
N ILE A 83 0.41 19.07 3.84
CA ILE A 83 1.22 20.07 4.54
C ILE A 83 0.30 21.11 5.20
N ARG A 84 0.29 21.17 6.53
CA ARG A 84 -0.15 22.37 7.25
C ARG A 84 0.96 23.40 7.05
N PRO A 85 0.67 24.61 6.54
CA PRO A 85 1.69 25.65 6.50
C PRO A 85 2.18 25.90 7.93
N SER A 86 3.50 25.82 8.11
CA SER A 86 4.20 26.32 9.30
C SER A 86 4.13 27.84 9.36
#